data_AF-A0A5R9N8E6-F1
#
_entry.id   AF-A0A5R9N8E6-F1
#
_cell.length_a   1.000
_cell.length_b   1.000
_cell.length_c   1.000
_cell.angle_alpha   90.00
_cell.angle_beta   90.00
_cell.angle_gamma   90.00
#
_symmetry.space_group_name_H-M   'P 1'
#
loop_
_entity.id
_entity.type
_entity.pdbx_description
1 polymer ?
#
loop_
_entity_poly.entity_id
_entity_poly.type
_entity_poly.pdbx_seq_one_letter_code
_entity_poly.pdbx_strand_id
1 'polypeptide(L)'
;MPYEIVTASLDVNDKSGRIDVWFGPDMKTIVVSRRALLSVASPPRATEFRLLQYVETFCQIAARRLASTSGNTILITANDVRGWLCAWQSSPAPVPIQAVRHRLHDAGSV
;
A
#
# COMPACT_ATOMS: atom_id res chain seq x y z
N MET A 1 7.32 -13.88 1.32
CA MET A 1 7.03 -12.59 0.67
C MET A 1 7.38 -12.73 -0.81
N PRO A 2 6.62 -12.16 -1.76
CA PRO A 2 6.91 -12.29 -3.20
C PRO A 2 8.12 -11.46 -3.66
N TYR A 3 8.81 -10.80 -2.72
CA TYR A 3 10.00 -10.00 -2.96
C TYR A 3 10.89 -9.98 -1.70
N GLU A 4 12.15 -9.61 -1.90
CA GLU A 4 13.16 -9.44 -0.84
C GLU A 4 13.75 -8.03 -0.92
N ILE A 5 13.62 -7.26 0.16
CA ILE A 5 14.15 -5.89 0.24
C ILE A 5 15.64 -5.96 0.57
N VAL A 6 16.47 -5.37 -0.28
CA VAL A 6 17.93 -5.35 -0.12
C VAL A 6 18.35 -4.09 0.62
N THR A 7 17.93 -2.93 0.12
CA THR A 7 18.25 -1.63 0.72
C THR A 7 17.06 -0.68 0.61
N ALA A 8 16.98 0.27 1.53
CA ALA A 8 16.07 1.40 1.45
C ALA A 8 16.77 2.63 2.02
N SER A 9 16.81 3.72 1.25
CA SER A 9 17.45 4.96 1.66
C SER A 9 16.72 6.18 1.10
N LEU A 10 16.86 7.32 1.78
CA LEU A 10 16.31 8.58 1.31
C LEU A 10 17.39 9.39 0.57
N ASP A 11 17.08 9.83 -0.65
CA ASP A 11 17.80 10.94 -1.28
C ASP A 11 17.42 12.24 -0.56
N VAL A 12 18.39 12.87 0.10
CA VAL A 12 18.17 14.09 0.88
C VAL A 12 17.90 15.33 0.04
N ASN A 13 18.37 15.38 -1.21
CA ASN A 13 18.20 16.52 -2.09
C ASN A 13 16.77 16.54 -2.64
N ASP A 14 16.34 15.42 -3.22
CA ASP A 14 15.02 15.30 -3.83
C ASP A 14 13.93 14.93 -2.82
N LYS A 15 14.33 14.51 -1.62
CA LYS A 15 13.47 13.94 -0.57
C LYS A 15 12.63 12.79 -1.12
N SER A 16 13.23 11.98 -1.99
CA SER A 16 12.66 10.76 -2.56
C SER A 16 13.28 9.53 -1.91
N GLY A 17 12.52 8.44 -1.82
CA GLY A 17 13.05 7.16 -1.38
C GLY A 17 13.58 6.35 -2.55
N ARG A 18 14.64 5.58 -2.32
CA ARG A 18 15.12 4.53 -3.21
C ARG A 18 15.09 3.21 -2.45
N ILE A 19 14.49 2.19 -3.05
CA ILE A 19 14.42 0.85 -2.48
C ILE A 19 14.92 -0.12 -3.55
N ASP A 20 15.98 -0.87 -3.24
CA ASP A 20 16.42 -1.97 -4.10
C ASP A 20 15.80 -3.27 -3.59
N VAL A 21 15.16 -4.01 -4.49
CA VAL A 21 14.31 -5.15 -4.16
C VAL A 21 14.46 -6.25 -5.21
N TRP A 22 14.49 -7.50 -4.78
CA TRP A 22 14.42 -8.67 -5.66
C TRP A 22 12.97 -9.09 -5.86
N PHE A 23 12.54 -9.19 -7.12
CA PHE A 23 11.30 -9.85 -7.51
C PHE A 23 11.65 -11.16 -8.20
N GLY A 24 11.79 -12.24 -7.43
CA GLY A 24 12.33 -13.49 -7.94
C GLY A 24 13.78 -13.30 -8.42
N PRO A 25 14.13 -13.65 -9.67
CA PRO A 25 15.48 -13.47 -10.19
C PRO A 25 15.82 -12.02 -10.58
N ASP A 26 14.83 -11.13 -10.64
CA ASP A 26 15.00 -9.78 -11.17
C ASP A 26 15.20 -8.74 -10.06
N MET A 27 16.34 -8.05 -10.07
CA MET A 27 16.54 -6.87 -9.22
C MET A 27 15.84 -5.66 -9.82
N LYS A 28 15.03 -4.98 -9.01
CA LYS A 28 14.38 -3.73 -9.36
C LYS A 28 14.74 -2.64 -8.36
N THR A 29 14.81 -1.42 -8.84
CA THR A 29 14.88 -0.21 -8.02
C THR A 29 13.52 0.46 -8.02
N ILE A 30 12.91 0.58 -6.85
CA ILE A 30 11.71 1.38 -6.64
C ILE A 30 12.14 2.79 -6.26
N VAL A 31 11.70 3.78 -7.03
CA VAL A 31 11.86 5.20 -6.71
C VAL A 31 10.55 5.71 -6.15
N VAL A 32 10.55 6.12 -4.89
CA VAL A 32 9.39 6.69 -4.20
C VAL A 32 9.51 8.21 -4.25
N SER A 33 8.66 8.86 -5.04
CA SER A 33 8.67 10.32 -5.14
C SER A 33 8.42 10.98 -3.78
N ARG A 34 8.95 12.20 -3.59
CA ARG A 34 8.68 13.00 -2.39
C ARG A 34 7.18 13.10 -2.09
N ARG A 35 6.36 13.32 -3.12
CA ARG A 35 4.90 13.44 -2.95
C ARG A 35 4.26 12.12 -2.51
N ALA A 36 4.78 10.96 -2.91
CA ALA A 36 4.31 9.67 -2.44
C ALA A 36 4.55 9.52 -0.93
N LEU A 37 5.75 9.87 -0.45
CA LEU A 37 6.07 9.87 0.99
C LEU A 37 5.15 10.80 1.80
N LEU A 38 4.87 12.00 1.28
CA LEU A 38 3.95 12.93 1.92
C LEU A 38 2.49 12.42 1.93
N SER A 39 2.10 11.56 0.99
CA SER A 39 0.72 11.12 0.81
C SER A 39 0.39 9.79 1.51
N VAL A 40 1.39 9.03 1.96
CA VAL A 40 1.17 7.69 2.52
C VAL A 40 0.50 7.72 3.89
N ALA A 41 0.72 8.79 4.66
CA ALA A 41 0.18 8.93 6.00
C ALA A 41 0.12 10.40 6.46
N SER A 42 -0.75 10.66 7.43
CA SER A 42 -0.80 11.94 8.16
C SER A 42 -0.02 11.84 9.48
N PRO A 43 0.71 12.89 9.92
CA PRO A 43 1.00 14.13 9.18
C PRO A 43 1.95 13.88 7.99
N PRO A 44 1.92 14.74 6.95
CA PRO A 44 2.73 14.56 5.74
C PRO A 44 4.21 14.76 6.05
N ARG A 45 5.02 13.70 5.89
CA ARG A 45 6.46 13.71 6.15
C ARG A 45 7.22 13.00 5.04
N ALA A 46 8.25 13.66 4.50
CA ALA A 46 9.20 13.07 3.56
C ALA A 46 10.54 12.87 4.27
N THR A 47 10.61 11.83 5.09
CA THR A 47 11.78 11.47 5.89
C THR A 47 12.13 10.00 5.66
N GLU A 48 13.37 9.64 5.95
CA GLU A 48 13.83 8.25 5.87
C GLU A 48 13.02 7.34 6.80
N PHE A 49 12.71 7.81 8.02
CA PHE A 49 11.81 7.08 8.92
C PHE A 49 10.46 6.77 8.26
N ARG A 50 9.86 7.72 7.52
CA ARG A 50 8.60 7.48 6.80
C ARG A 50 8.79 6.46 5.67
N LEU A 51 9.89 6.51 4.95
CA LEU A 51 10.22 5.52 3.92
C LEU A 51 10.31 4.12 4.52
N LEU A 52 11.09 3.93 5.58
CA LEU A 52 11.29 2.63 6.24
C LEU A 52 10.00 2.11 6.87
N GLN A 53 9.22 2.99 7.53
CA GLN A 53 7.95 2.62 8.13
C GLN A 53 6.94 2.05 7.12
N TYR A 54 6.95 2.55 5.88
CA TYR A 54 6.01 2.16 4.83
C TYR A 54 6.69 1.43 3.66
N VAL A 55 7.88 0.88 3.87
CA VAL A 55 8.67 0.20 2.83
C VAL A 55 7.89 -0.93 2.17
N GLU A 56 7.18 -1.72 2.99
CA GLU A 56 6.32 -2.80 2.51
C GLU A 56 5.16 -2.29 1.66
N THR A 57 4.54 -1.17 2.06
CA THR A 57 3.46 -0.56 1.28
C THR A 57 3.95 -0.15 -0.11
N PHE A 58 5.13 0.46 -0.21
CA PHE A 58 5.70 0.84 -1.50
C PHE A 58 6.06 -0.38 -2.36
N CYS A 59 6.60 -1.44 -1.75
CA CYS A 59 6.89 -2.70 -2.45
C CYS A 59 5.62 -3.38 -2.97
N GLN A 60 4.53 -3.38 -2.20
CA GLN A 60 3.25 -3.93 -2.65
C GLN A 60 2.63 -3.14 -3.80
N ILE A 61 2.71 -1.80 -3.76
CA ILE A 61 2.28 -0.95 -4.89
C ILE A 61 3.14 -1.26 -6.12
N ALA A 62 4.45 -1.36 -5.97
CA ALA A 62 5.36 -1.71 -7.06
C ALA A 62 5.07 -3.09 -7.66
N ALA A 63 4.82 -4.10 -6.82
CA ALA A 63 4.47 -5.45 -7.24
C ALA A 63 3.22 -5.47 -8.13
N ARG A 64 2.19 -4.67 -7.81
CA ARG A 64 0.99 -4.54 -8.66
C ARG A 64 1.28 -3.92 -10.03
N ARG A 65 2.33 -3.10 -10.15
CA ARG A 65 2.74 -2.48 -11.42
C ARG A 65 3.75 -3.29 -12.20
N LEU A 66 4.35 -4.33 -11.61
CA LEU A 66 5.44 -5.09 -12.22
C LEU A 66 5.04 -5.66 -13.60
N ALA A 67 3.81 -6.14 -13.76
CA ALA A 67 3.30 -6.66 -15.04
C ALA A 67 3.17 -5.59 -16.14
N SER A 68 3.10 -4.31 -15.77
CA SER A 68 2.87 -3.18 -16.69
C SER A 68 4.10 -2.31 -16.93
N THR A 69 5.21 -2.54 -16.21
CA THR A 69 6.40 -1.68 -16.26
C THR A 69 7.54 -2.40 -16.96
N SER A 70 7.97 -1.87 -18.10
CA SER A 70 9.22 -2.27 -18.74
C SER A 70 10.42 -1.57 -18.08
N GLY A 71 11.45 -2.33 -17.73
CA GLY A 71 12.72 -1.81 -17.20
C GLY A 71 13.00 -2.22 -15.75
N ASN A 72 14.10 -1.70 -15.21
CA ASN A 72 14.58 -2.04 -13.86
C ASN A 72 14.15 -1.02 -12.80
N THR A 73 13.51 0.08 -13.19
CA THR A 73 13.10 1.13 -12.28
C THR A 73 11.58 1.27 -12.27
N ILE A 74 11.00 1.30 -11.08
CA ILE A 74 9.56 1.49 -10.87
C ILE A 74 9.36 2.80 -10.10
N LEU A 75 8.73 3.79 -10.72
CA LEU A 75 8.40 5.05 -10.06
C LEU A 75 7.06 4.94 -9.32
N ILE A 76 7.08 5.24 -8.04
CA ILE A 76 5.90 5.34 -7.18
C ILE A 76 5.58 6.81 -6.92
N THR A 77 4.41 7.21 -7.41
CA THR A 77 3.88 8.57 -7.31
C THR A 77 2.85 8.67 -6.20
N ALA A 78 2.49 9.91 -5.85
CA ALA A 78 1.38 10.16 -4.94
C ALA A 78 0.04 9.62 -5.46
N ASN A 79 -0.13 9.51 -6.79
CA ASN A 79 -1.35 8.96 -7.36
C ASN A 79 -1.48 7.47 -7.06
N ASP A 80 -0.38 6.74 -7.15
CA ASP A 80 -0.35 5.31 -6.87
C ASP A 80 -0.66 5.02 -5.41
N VAL A 81 -0.11 5.83 -4.51
CA VAL A 81 -0.40 5.77 -3.07
C VAL A 81 -1.87 6.05 -2.78
N ARG A 82 -2.45 7.12 -3.35
CA ARG A 82 -3.87 7.43 -3.14
C ARG A 82 -4.78 6.33 -3.69
N GLY A 83 -4.50 5.84 -4.90
CA GLY A 83 -5.24 4.74 -5.51
C GLY A 83 -5.17 3.47 -4.66
N TRP A 84 -4.00 3.18 -4.09
CA TRP A 84 -3.82 2.08 -3.14
C TRP A 84 -4.71 2.25 -1.90
N LEU A 85 -4.64 3.40 -1.22
CA LEU A 85 -5.41 3.66 -0.01
C LEU A 85 -6.92 3.61 -0.26
N CYS A 86 -7.41 4.15 -1.39
CA CYS A 86 -8.82 4.11 -1.77
C CYS A 86 -9.31 2.67 -2.04
N ALA A 87 -8.49 1.84 -2.69
CA ALA A 87 -8.85 0.44 -2.96
C ALA A 87 -9.01 -0.36 -1.66
N TRP A 88 -8.22 -0.06 -0.63
CA TRP A 88 -8.33 -0.72 0.67
C TRP A 88 -9.55 -0.24 1.47
N GLN A 89 -9.93 1.03 1.36
CA GLN A 89 -11.15 1.56 1.98
C GLN A 89 -12.42 1.03 1.31
N SER A 90 -12.34 0.62 0.04
CA SER A 90 -13.48 0.10 -0.73
C SER A 90 -13.67 -1.41 -0.61
N SER A 91 -12.76 -2.12 0.07
CA SER A 91 -12.94 -3.56 0.34
C SER A 91 -14.02 -3.71 1.42
N PRO A 92 -15.19 -4.31 1.12
CA PRO A 92 -16.20 -4.52 2.15
C PRO A 92 -15.57 -5.41 3.23
N ALA A 93 -15.55 -4.92 4.48
CA ALA A 93 -15.25 -5.79 5.61
C ALA A 93 -16.17 -7.02 5.52
N PRO A 94 -15.71 -8.24 5.87
CA PRO A 94 -16.59 -9.38 5.96
C PRO A 94 -17.72 -9.01 6.92
N VAL A 95 -18.93 -8.87 6.39
CA VAL A 95 -20.10 -8.55 7.21
C VAL A 95 -20.22 -9.72 8.20
N PRO A 96 -20.19 -9.49 9.52
CA PRO A 96 -20.46 -10.56 10.46
C PRO A 96 -21.84 -11.09 10.11
N ILE A 97 -21.95 -12.39 9.81
CA ILE A 97 -23.22 -13.08 9.66
C ILE A 97 -23.89 -13.01 11.03
N GLN A 98 -24.65 -11.95 11.28
CA GLN A 98 -25.54 -11.87 12.41
C GLN A 98 -26.64 -12.90 12.13
N ALA A 99 -26.54 -14.01 12.85
CA ALA A 99 -27.54 -15.07 12.89
C ALA A 99 -28.93 -14.44 12.97
N VAL A 100 -29.74 -14.74 11.97
CA VAL A 100 -31.18 -14.46 11.93
C VAL A 100 -31.79 -15.10 13.17
N ARG A 101 -31.88 -14.34 14.26
CA ARG A 101 -32.81 -14.64 15.34
C ARG A 101 -34.18 -14.18 14.87
N HIS A 102 -34.79 -15.11 14.17
CA HIS A 102 -36.21 -15.28 13.95
C HIS A 102 -37.05 -14.50 14.99
N ARG A 103 -37.61 -13.35 14.61
CA ARG A 103 -38.78 -12.81 15.29
C ARG A 103 -39.95 -13.69 14.89
N LEU A 104 -40.36 -14.60 15.77
CA LEU A 104 -41.63 -15.31 15.63
C LEU A 104 -42.65 -14.62 16.55
N HIS A 105 -43.50 -13.84 15.88
CA HIS A 105 -44.89 -13.46 16.17
C HIS A 105 -45.31 -12.83 17.52
N ASP A 106 -45.96 -11.69 17.31
CA ASP A 106 -46.90 -10.98 18.18
C ASP A 106 -48.26 -11.71 18.28
N ALA A 107 -48.98 -11.39 19.37
CA ALA A 107 -50.43 -11.36 19.57
C ALA A 107 -51.28 -12.65 19.74
N GLY A 108 -52.07 -12.66 20.84
CA GLY A 108 -53.33 -13.41 20.95
C GLY A 108 -53.85 -13.66 22.38
N SER A 109 -54.69 -12.76 22.91
CA SER A 109 -55.53 -12.94 24.12
C SER A 109 -56.59 -14.05 23.96
N VAL A 110 -56.88 -14.79 25.03
CA VAL A 110 -58.21 -14.88 25.74
C VAL A 110 -57.94 -15.24 27.19
#